data_AF-A0A9N9WN71-F1
#
_entry.id   AF-A0A9N9WN71-F1
#
_cell.length_a   1.000
_cell.length_b   1.000
_cell.length_c   1.000
_cell.angle_alpha   90.00
_cell.angle_beta   90.00
_cell.angle_gamma   90.00
#
_symmetry.space_group_name_H-M   'P 1'
#
loop_
_entity.id
_entity.type
_entity.pdbx_description
1 polymer ?
#
loop_
_entity_poly.entity_id
_entity_poly.type
_entity_poly.pdbx_seq_one_letter_code
_entity_poly.pdbx_strand_id
1 'polypeptide(L)'
;MDTRNCDIFKHFEKEEYELNLFGFAIKDFKFENLEFFWKKQVNKSMQTISKRFMDLMNKGKLEAVENVKSSINQIEQFIIKSTESNIQHIVNMEVEKALNIPENVILPTDRAQLKLDPYEEIYDLEQECDNLGNILIQNAIFLKHLNNELNSYELDWLDKEDQICLRGQHFLNIQLFDTDFLNRYLIPKNSK
;
A
#
# COMPACT_ATOMS: atom_id res chain seq x y z
N MET A 1 -26.64 -32.15 2.12
CA MET A 1 -26.04 -30.88 2.58
C MET A 1 -24.78 -31.27 3.33
N ASP A 2 -23.63 -31.24 2.65
CA ASP A 2 -22.33 -31.63 3.22
C ASP A 2 -21.86 -30.54 4.19
N THR A 3 -21.66 -30.91 5.46
CA THR A 3 -21.14 -30.06 6.55
C THR A 3 -19.62 -30.13 6.67
N ARG A 4 -18.91 -30.33 5.56
CA ARG A 4 -17.45 -30.43 5.52
C ARG A 4 -16.91 -29.25 4.74
N ASN A 5 -16.61 -28.14 5.42
CA ASN A 5 -15.64 -27.08 5.04
C ASN A 5 -15.87 -25.77 5.81
N CYS A 6 -15.79 -25.79 7.14
CA CYS A 6 -15.68 -24.56 7.94
C CYS A 6 -14.54 -24.63 8.97
N ASP A 7 -13.55 -25.50 8.77
CA ASP A 7 -12.38 -25.57 9.66
C ASP A 7 -11.27 -24.57 9.27
N ILE A 8 -11.43 -23.82 8.18
CA ILE A 8 -10.42 -22.86 7.68
C ILE A 8 -10.32 -21.61 8.58
N PHE A 9 -11.37 -21.27 9.33
CA PHE A 9 -11.39 -20.09 10.20
C PHE A 9 -10.96 -20.37 11.65
N LYS A 10 -10.45 -21.56 11.96
CA LYS A 10 -10.07 -21.96 13.34
C LYS A 10 -8.87 -21.23 13.95
N HIS A 11 -8.26 -20.27 13.24
CA HIS A 11 -7.01 -19.64 13.67
C HIS A 11 -7.00 -18.11 13.77
N PHE A 12 -8.11 -17.42 13.49
CA PHE A 12 -8.19 -16.00 13.82
C PHE A 12 -8.68 -15.87 15.26
N GLU A 13 -7.87 -15.25 16.12
CA GLU A 13 -8.38 -14.76 17.39
C GLU A 13 -9.57 -13.86 17.07
N LYS A 14 -10.72 -14.14 17.67
CA LYS A 14 -12.01 -13.55 17.31
C LYS A 14 -11.94 -12.02 17.13
N GLU A 15 -11.19 -11.36 18.01
CA GLU A 15 -10.96 -9.91 18.01
C GLU A 15 -10.24 -9.39 16.75
N GLU A 16 -9.39 -10.19 16.10
CA GLU A 16 -8.70 -9.83 14.85
C GLU A 16 -9.68 -9.76 13.67
N TYR A 17 -10.66 -10.66 13.64
CA TYR A 17 -11.71 -10.66 12.63
C TYR A 17 -12.58 -9.41 12.72
N GLU A 18 -12.92 -9.02 13.95
CA GLU A 18 -13.71 -7.84 14.22
C GLU A 18 -12.91 -6.55 14.01
N LEU A 19 -11.62 -6.56 14.37
CA LEU A 19 -10.69 -5.47 14.09
C LEU A 19 -10.60 -5.19 12.59
N ASN A 20 -10.54 -6.22 11.75
CA ASN A 20 -10.50 -6.08 10.30
C ASN A 20 -11.76 -5.42 9.73
N LEU A 21 -12.94 -5.68 10.31
CA LEU A 21 -14.19 -5.05 9.88
C LEU A 21 -14.32 -3.61 10.37
N PHE A 22 -14.07 -3.37 11.65
CA PHE A 22 -14.38 -2.10 12.29
C PHE A 22 -13.23 -1.09 12.28
N GLY A 23 -11.99 -1.57 12.12
CA GLY A 23 -10.78 -0.74 12.12
C GLY A 23 -10.36 -0.27 13.51
N PHE A 24 -10.96 -0.80 14.59
CA PHE A 24 -10.58 -0.51 15.96
C PHE A 24 -10.75 -1.76 16.84
N ALA A 25 -9.97 -1.84 17.93
CA ALA A 25 -10.09 -2.94 18.88
C ALA A 25 -11.32 -2.74 19.78
N ILE A 26 -12.13 -3.80 19.92
CA ILE A 26 -13.34 -3.76 20.75
C ILE A 26 -13.00 -3.46 22.21
N LYS A 27 -11.86 -3.96 22.72
CA LYS A 27 -11.37 -3.65 24.07
C LYS A 27 -11.15 -2.15 24.28
N ASP A 28 -10.52 -1.47 23.31
CA ASP A 28 -10.25 -0.04 23.40
C ASP A 28 -11.57 0.75 23.38
N PHE A 29 -12.50 0.36 22.51
CA PHE A 29 -13.83 0.96 22.47
C PHE A 29 -14.59 0.80 23.80
N LYS A 30 -14.54 -0.39 24.43
CA LYS A 30 -15.14 -0.61 25.76
C LYS A 30 -14.49 0.29 26.82
N PHE A 31 -13.15 0.39 26.81
CA PHE A 31 -12.41 1.22 27.74
C PHE A 31 -12.78 2.71 27.59
N GLU A 32 -12.79 3.24 26.37
CA GLU A 32 -13.15 4.64 26.10
C GLU A 32 -14.59 4.96 26.54
N ASN A 33 -15.53 4.05 26.32
CA ASN A 33 -16.93 4.25 26.76
C ASN A 33 -17.05 4.29 28.29
N LEU A 34 -16.33 3.41 28.99
CA LEU A 34 -16.28 3.44 30.45
C LEU A 34 -15.63 4.73 30.95
N GLU A 35 -14.49 5.11 30.38
CA GLU A 35 -13.79 6.34 30.73
C GLU A 35 -14.68 7.57 30.51
N PHE A 36 -15.39 7.64 29.37
CA PHE A 36 -16.34 8.70 29.07
C PHE A 36 -17.45 8.79 30.14
N PHE A 37 -18.02 7.66 30.54
CA PHE A 37 -19.05 7.66 31.57
C PHE A 37 -18.51 8.22 32.90
N TRP A 38 -17.38 7.70 33.38
CA TRP A 38 -16.81 8.11 34.67
C TRP A 38 -16.30 9.56 34.65
N LYS A 39 -15.39 9.86 33.72
CA LYS A 39 -14.73 11.18 33.69
C LYS A 39 -15.66 12.29 33.26
N LYS A 40 -16.62 12.02 32.37
CA LYS A 40 -17.43 13.09 31.76
C LYS A 40 -18.81 13.22 32.38
N GLN A 41 -19.44 12.13 32.83
CA GLN A 41 -20.78 12.19 33.42
C GLN A 41 -20.74 12.20 34.95
N VAL A 42 -20.05 11.25 35.57
CA VAL A 42 -20.01 11.15 37.04
C VAL A 42 -19.26 12.33 37.64
N ASN A 43 -18.02 12.60 37.21
CA ASN A 43 -17.24 13.71 37.75
C ASN A 43 -17.93 15.07 37.53
N LYS A 44 -18.52 15.30 36.34
CA LYS A 44 -19.23 16.56 36.05
C LYS A 44 -20.45 16.75 36.94
N SER A 45 -21.19 15.66 37.19
CA SER A 45 -22.34 15.68 38.09
C SER A 45 -21.89 15.96 39.52
N MET A 46 -20.84 15.29 40.00
CA MET A 46 -20.27 15.51 41.34
C MET A 46 -19.69 16.91 41.54
N GLN A 47 -19.05 17.48 40.51
CA GLN A 47 -18.60 18.87 40.51
C GLN A 47 -19.77 19.85 40.60
N THR A 48 -20.86 19.58 39.88
CA THR A 48 -22.07 20.43 39.93
C THR A 48 -22.73 20.38 41.30
N ILE A 49 -22.83 19.17 41.88
CA ILE A 49 -23.32 18.97 43.25
C ILE A 49 -22.43 19.71 44.25
N SER A 50 -21.11 19.50 44.17
CA SER A 50 -20.11 20.20 44.99
C SER A 50 -20.28 21.72 44.94
N LYS A 51 -20.39 22.28 43.74
CA LYS A 51 -20.55 23.72 43.55
C LYS A 51 -21.83 24.24 44.21
N ARG A 52 -22.96 23.56 44.00
CA ARG A 52 -24.24 23.95 44.61
C ARG A 52 -24.21 23.88 46.14
N PHE A 53 -23.58 22.84 46.70
CA PHE A 53 -23.41 22.72 48.14
C PHE A 53 -22.53 23.84 48.72
N MET A 54 -21.42 24.15 48.05
CA MET A 54 -20.55 25.26 48.45
C MET A 54 -21.27 26.62 48.37
N ASP A 55 -22.07 26.84 47.33
CA ASP A 55 -22.87 28.07 47.17
C ASP A 55 -23.91 28.23 48.29
N LEU A 56 -24.51 27.13 48.76
CA LEU A 56 -25.44 27.14 49.91
C LEU A 56 -24.71 27.40 51.23
N MET A 57 -23.54 26.79 51.43
CA MET A 57 -22.70 26.98 52.62
C MET A 57 -22.24 28.44 52.77
N ASN A 58 -21.81 29.06 51.66
CA ASN A 58 -21.37 30.45 51.63
C ASN A 58 -22.50 31.44 52.00
N LYS A 59 -23.76 31.09 51.69
CA LYS A 59 -24.93 31.89 52.08
C LYS A 59 -25.33 31.70 53.54
N GLY A 60 -25.02 30.53 54.13
CA GLY A 60 -25.41 30.15 55.49
C GLY A 60 -24.40 30.43 56.60
N LYS A 61 -23.17 30.88 56.29
CA LYS A 61 -22.05 31.03 57.26
C LYS A 61 -21.79 29.75 58.08
N LEU A 62 -21.67 28.61 57.41
CA LEU A 62 -21.33 27.34 58.07
C LEU A 62 -19.81 27.14 58.11
N GLU A 63 -19.24 27.01 59.30
CA GLU A 63 -17.79 26.82 59.56
C GLU A 63 -17.25 25.45 59.07
N ALA A 64 -18.11 24.53 58.63
CA ALA A 64 -17.78 23.13 58.35
C ALA A 64 -17.47 22.81 56.86
N VAL A 65 -16.84 23.74 56.12
CA VAL A 65 -16.58 23.60 54.67
C VAL A 65 -15.75 22.36 54.32
N GLU A 66 -14.73 22.03 55.11
CA GLU A 66 -13.89 20.85 54.91
C GLU A 66 -14.66 19.53 55.13
N ASN A 67 -15.54 19.48 56.13
CA ASN A 67 -16.37 18.31 56.39
C ASN A 67 -17.33 18.04 55.24
N VAL A 68 -17.88 19.10 54.63
CA VAL A 68 -18.77 18.96 53.46
C VAL A 68 -18.01 18.47 52.24
N LYS A 69 -16.81 19.00 51.96
CA LYS A 69 -15.96 18.48 50.87
C LYS A 69 -15.62 17.00 51.06
N SER A 70 -15.27 16.61 52.29
CA SER A 70 -15.00 15.22 52.64
C SER A 70 -16.22 14.33 52.41
N SER A 71 -17.40 14.74 52.88
CA SER A 71 -18.66 14.02 52.66
C SER A 71 -19.01 13.88 51.18
N ILE A 72 -18.78 14.90 50.37
CA ILE A 72 -19.06 14.84 48.93
C ILE A 72 -18.10 13.87 48.22
N ASN A 73 -16.82 13.87 48.58
CA ASN A 73 -15.86 12.89 48.08
C ASN A 73 -16.23 11.46 48.51
N GLN A 74 -16.73 11.27 49.73
CA GLN A 74 -17.21 9.95 50.19
C GLN A 74 -18.44 9.48 49.39
N ILE A 75 -19.37 10.39 49.08
CA ILE A 75 -20.54 10.10 48.23
C ILE A 75 -20.08 9.73 46.82
N GLU A 76 -19.13 10.46 46.24
CA GLU A 76 -18.57 10.15 44.92
C GLU A 76 -17.98 8.73 44.88
N GLN A 77 -17.13 8.41 45.86
CA GLN A 77 -16.51 7.09 45.98
C GLN A 77 -17.55 5.98 46.18
N PHE A 78 -18.60 6.25 46.96
CA PHE A 78 -19.70 5.31 47.15
C PHE A 78 -20.48 5.07 45.86
N ILE A 79 -20.81 6.13 45.11
CA ILE A 79 -21.50 6.01 43.82
C ILE A 79 -20.65 5.22 42.83
N ILE A 80 -19.37 5.54 42.70
CA ILE A 80 -18.46 4.81 41.82
C ILE A 80 -18.45 3.33 42.20
N LYS A 81 -18.12 2.99 43.44
CA LYS A 81 -18.03 1.58 43.88
C LYS A 81 -19.35 0.82 43.75
N SER A 82 -20.50 1.47 43.99
CA SER A 82 -21.81 0.82 43.91
C SER A 82 -22.31 0.62 42.48
N THR A 83 -21.84 1.42 41.52
CA THR A 83 -22.33 1.38 40.14
C THR A 83 -21.31 0.82 39.15
N GLU A 84 -20.03 0.74 39.53
CA GLU A 84 -18.92 0.31 38.67
C GLU A 84 -19.16 -1.02 37.98
N SER A 85 -19.45 -2.05 38.78
CA SER A 85 -19.69 -3.40 38.26
C SER A 85 -20.89 -3.46 37.31
N ASN A 86 -21.97 -2.74 37.61
CA ASN A 86 -23.17 -2.73 36.78
C ASN A 86 -22.91 -2.03 35.44
N ILE A 87 -22.24 -0.89 35.46
CA ILE A 87 -21.92 -0.14 34.24
C ILE A 87 -20.94 -0.92 33.37
N GLN A 88 -19.91 -1.51 33.98
CA GLN A 88 -18.98 -2.39 33.27
C GLN A 88 -19.70 -3.57 32.63
N HIS A 89 -20.63 -4.20 33.35
CA HIS A 89 -21.43 -5.30 32.82
C HIS A 89 -22.31 -4.86 31.64
N ILE A 90 -22.99 -3.71 31.75
CA ILE A 90 -23.84 -3.17 30.67
C ILE A 90 -22.99 -2.85 29.43
N VAL A 91 -21.88 -2.14 29.60
CA VAL A 91 -20.99 -1.81 28.49
C VAL A 91 -20.46 -3.08 27.84
N ASN A 92 -19.99 -4.06 28.63
CA ASN A 92 -19.50 -5.31 28.09
C ASN A 92 -20.56 -6.06 27.29
N MET A 93 -21.76 -6.25 27.86
CA MET A 93 -22.83 -6.98 27.19
C MET A 93 -23.33 -6.29 25.93
N GLU A 94 -23.59 -4.98 25.98
CA GLU A 94 -24.17 -4.28 24.84
C GLU A 94 -23.15 -4.10 23.71
N VAL A 95 -21.87 -3.85 24.06
CA VAL A 95 -20.79 -3.82 23.05
C VAL A 95 -20.58 -5.21 22.44
N GLU A 96 -20.61 -6.28 23.23
CA GLU A 96 -20.55 -7.65 22.70
C GLU A 96 -21.74 -8.01 21.85
N LYS A 97 -22.95 -7.54 22.13
CA LYS A 97 -24.09 -7.79 21.24
C LYS A 97 -23.98 -7.02 19.92
N ALA A 98 -23.44 -5.80 19.96
CA ALA A 98 -23.41 -4.92 18.81
C ALA A 98 -22.22 -5.19 17.86
N LEU A 99 -21.05 -5.50 18.41
CA LEU A 99 -19.78 -5.55 17.67
C LEU A 99 -19.22 -6.96 17.49
N ASN A 100 -19.84 -7.98 18.08
CA ASN A 100 -19.41 -9.38 17.88
C ASN A 100 -19.93 -9.88 16.53
N ILE A 101 -19.02 -10.40 15.71
CA ILE A 101 -19.39 -11.02 14.45
C ILE A 101 -19.67 -12.50 14.74
N PRO A 102 -20.88 -13.01 14.44
CA PRO A 102 -21.18 -14.43 14.64
C PRO A 102 -20.25 -15.32 13.80
N GLU A 103 -19.80 -16.44 14.36
CA GLU A 103 -18.87 -17.38 13.69
C GLU A 103 -19.40 -17.94 12.36
N ASN A 104 -20.71 -17.90 12.15
CA ASN A 104 -21.36 -18.33 10.91
C ASN A 104 -21.47 -17.22 9.85
N VAL A 105 -20.98 -16.01 10.12
CA VAL A 105 -21.01 -14.88 9.19
C VAL A 105 -19.62 -14.68 8.60
N ILE A 106 -19.55 -14.67 7.27
CA ILE A 106 -18.30 -14.44 6.54
C ILE A 106 -18.36 -13.04 5.94
N LEU A 107 -17.31 -12.27 6.21
CA LEU A 107 -17.17 -10.91 5.74
C LEU A 107 -17.05 -10.87 4.20
N PRO A 108 -17.53 -9.80 3.55
CA PRO A 108 -17.39 -9.63 2.12
C PRO A 108 -15.94 -9.69 1.63
N THR A 109 -14.98 -9.28 2.45
CA THR A 109 -13.53 -9.33 2.18
C THR A 109 -13.02 -10.76 1.98
N ASP A 110 -13.61 -11.73 2.69
CA ASP A 110 -13.15 -13.12 2.67
C ASP A 110 -13.96 -13.98 1.70
N ARG A 111 -14.93 -13.38 1.00
CA ARG A 111 -15.70 -14.09 -0.05
C ARG A 111 -14.79 -14.58 -1.18
N ALA A 112 -13.66 -13.91 -1.41
CA ALA A 112 -12.65 -14.38 -2.35
C ALA A 112 -11.97 -15.65 -1.85
N GLN A 113 -11.74 -15.80 -0.55
CA GLN A 113 -11.12 -16.99 0.05
C GLN A 113 -12.06 -18.21 0.06
N LEU A 114 -13.38 -18.00 0.04
CA LEU A 114 -14.37 -19.09 -0.07
C LEU A 114 -14.42 -19.72 -1.46
N LYS A 115 -14.06 -18.95 -2.49
CA LYS A 115 -13.66 -19.54 -3.76
C LYS A 115 -12.25 -20.04 -3.52
N LEU A 116 -12.16 -21.26 -2.98
CA LEU A 116 -10.97 -22.07 -3.10
C LEU A 116 -10.68 -22.17 -4.60
N ASP A 117 -9.94 -21.21 -5.16
CA ASP A 117 -9.21 -21.47 -6.38
C ASP A 117 -8.35 -22.69 -6.04
N PRO A 118 -8.54 -23.83 -6.71
CA PRO A 118 -7.73 -25.00 -6.43
C PRO A 118 -6.28 -24.53 -6.56
N TYR A 119 -5.43 -24.87 -5.59
CA TYR A 119 -4.00 -24.53 -5.61
C TYR A 119 -3.33 -24.82 -6.97
N GLU A 120 -3.91 -25.73 -7.76
CA GLU A 120 -3.58 -26.00 -9.16
C GLU A 120 -3.76 -24.79 -10.10
N GLU A 121 -4.86 -24.03 -10.03
CA GLU A 121 -5.07 -22.85 -10.89
C GLU A 121 -4.11 -21.71 -10.56
N ILE A 122 -3.81 -21.49 -9.28
CA ILE A 122 -2.81 -20.49 -8.86
C ILE A 122 -1.41 -20.93 -9.33
N TYR A 123 -1.08 -22.21 -9.17
CA TYR A 123 0.20 -22.76 -9.63
C TYR A 123 0.37 -22.66 -11.15
N ASP A 124 -0.68 -22.97 -11.91
CA ASP A 124 -0.68 -22.86 -13.37
C ASP A 124 -0.51 -21.39 -13.81
N LEU A 125 -1.16 -20.45 -13.12
CA LEU A 125 -1.00 -19.01 -13.34
C LEU A 125 0.42 -18.52 -13.03
N GLU A 126 1.02 -18.99 -11.93
CA GLU A 126 2.41 -18.69 -11.58
C GLU A 126 3.37 -19.21 -12.67
N GLN A 127 3.16 -20.45 -13.12
CA GLN A 127 3.96 -21.05 -14.17
C GLN A 127 3.78 -20.32 -15.52
N GLU A 128 2.56 -19.88 -15.86
CA GLU A 128 2.30 -19.08 -17.05
C GLU A 128 2.99 -17.70 -16.96
N CYS A 129 2.96 -17.04 -15.80
CA CYS A 129 3.66 -15.78 -15.58
C CYS A 129 5.17 -15.92 -15.76
N ASP A 130 5.77 -16.98 -15.22
CA ASP A 130 7.20 -17.26 -15.37
C ASP A 130 7.57 -17.55 -16.83
N ASN A 131 6.73 -18.31 -17.53
CA ASN A 131 6.92 -18.59 -18.96
C ASN A 131 6.86 -17.32 -19.80
N LEU A 132 5.90 -16.44 -19.55
CA LEU A 132 5.79 -15.14 -20.22
C LEU A 132 6.98 -14.23 -19.92
N GLY A 133 7.47 -14.24 -18.67
CA GLY A 133 8.68 -13.53 -18.27
C GLY A 133 9.91 -14.00 -19.06
N ASN A 134 10.08 -15.32 -19.21
CA ASN A 134 11.16 -15.90 -19.99
C ASN A 134 11.07 -15.55 -21.49
N ILE A 135 9.87 -15.56 -22.06
CA ILE A 135 9.64 -15.16 -23.46
C ILE A 135 9.99 -13.67 -23.66
N LEU A 136 9.60 -12.80 -22.73
CA LEU A 136 9.94 -11.38 -22.78
C LEU A 136 11.46 -11.15 -22.73
N ILE A 137 12.18 -11.88 -21.88
CA ILE A 137 13.64 -11.81 -21.79
C ILE A 137 14.28 -12.28 -23.11
N GLN A 138 13.82 -13.39 -23.67
CA GLN A 138 14.33 -13.90 -24.96
C GLN A 138 14.07 -12.91 -26.09
N ASN A 139 12.88 -12.32 -26.15
CA ASN A 139 12.53 -11.30 -27.13
C ASN A 139 13.40 -10.04 -26.98
N ALA A 140 13.68 -9.61 -25.76
CA ALA A 140 14.57 -8.47 -25.51
C ALA A 140 16.01 -8.74 -25.97
N ILE A 141 16.53 -9.96 -25.71
CA ILE A 141 17.85 -10.40 -26.18
C ILE A 141 17.87 -10.45 -27.72
N PHE A 142 16.83 -11.01 -28.33
CA PHE A 142 16.71 -11.08 -29.79
C PHE A 142 16.66 -9.69 -30.44
N LEU A 143 15.88 -8.76 -29.89
CA LEU A 143 15.84 -7.37 -30.36
C LEU A 143 17.21 -6.69 -30.24
N LYS A 144 17.96 -6.95 -29.16
CA LYS A 144 19.32 -6.45 -29.00
C LYS A 144 20.27 -7.02 -30.06
N HIS A 145 20.15 -8.31 -30.38
CA HIS A 145 20.93 -8.93 -31.45
C HIS A 145 20.61 -8.32 -32.82
N LEU A 146 19.33 -8.17 -33.16
CA LEU A 146 18.92 -7.52 -34.40
C LEU A 146 19.46 -6.09 -34.50
N ASN A 147 19.42 -5.32 -33.41
CA ASN A 147 19.95 -3.96 -33.41
C ASN A 147 21.48 -3.94 -33.60
N ASN A 148 22.20 -4.89 -33.01
CA ASN A 148 23.64 -5.04 -33.23
C ASN A 148 23.96 -5.45 -34.66
N GLU A 149 23.21 -6.37 -35.25
CA GLU A 149 23.35 -6.75 -36.66
C GLU A 149 23.10 -5.56 -37.57
N LEU A 150 22.02 -4.80 -37.34
CA LEU A 150 21.70 -3.61 -38.13
C LEU A 150 22.82 -2.56 -38.06
N ASN A 151 23.34 -2.27 -36.87
CA ASN A 151 24.48 -1.37 -36.70
C ASN A 151 25.76 -1.91 -37.40
N SER A 152 25.98 -3.23 -37.41
CA SER A 152 27.11 -3.83 -38.12
C SER A 152 26.96 -3.73 -39.63
N TYR A 153 25.75 -3.89 -40.17
CA TYR A 153 25.48 -3.67 -41.58
C TYR A 153 25.71 -2.20 -41.95
N GLU A 154 25.23 -1.24 -41.16
CA GLU A 154 25.48 0.18 -41.40
C GLU A 154 27.00 0.49 -41.45
N LEU A 155 27.79 -0.08 -40.53
CA LEU A 155 29.25 0.05 -40.55
C LEU A 155 29.90 -0.60 -41.79
N ASP A 156 29.44 -1.79 -42.19
CA ASP A 156 29.93 -2.49 -43.39
C ASP A 156 29.61 -1.73 -44.70
N TRP A 157 28.50 -0.99 -44.74
CA TRP A 157 28.16 -0.12 -45.87
C TRP A 157 29.07 1.11 -45.93
N LEU A 158 29.34 1.75 -44.79
CA LEU A 158 30.29 2.86 -44.67
C LEU A 158 31.70 2.46 -45.10
N ASP A 159 32.21 1.31 -44.64
CA ASP A 159 33.54 0.81 -45.03
C ASP A 159 33.64 0.51 -46.54
N LYS A 160 32.56 0.03 -47.16
CA LYS A 160 32.52 -0.19 -48.61
C LYS A 160 32.45 1.12 -49.39
N GLU A 161 31.75 2.13 -48.89
CA GLU A 161 31.67 3.45 -49.50
C GLU A 161 33.04 4.15 -49.48
N ASP A 162 33.77 4.06 -48.36
CA ASP A 162 35.13 4.59 -48.26
C ASP A 162 36.11 3.89 -49.21
N GLN A 163 35.99 2.57 -49.39
CA GLN A 163 36.78 1.83 -50.38
C GLN A 163 36.45 2.21 -51.83
N ILE A 164 35.18 2.52 -52.13
CA ILE A 164 34.76 3.02 -53.44
C ILE A 164 35.32 4.43 -53.69
N CYS A 165 35.27 5.31 -52.68
CA CYS A 165 35.87 6.64 -52.74
C CYS A 165 37.39 6.61 -52.95
N LEU A 166 38.11 5.74 -52.22
CA LEU A 166 39.54 5.53 -52.38
C LEU A 166 39.91 4.99 -53.77
N ARG A 167 39.12 4.05 -54.31
CA ARG A 167 39.29 3.58 -55.70
C ARG A 167 39.03 4.68 -56.72
N GLY A 168 37.98 5.50 -56.52
CA GLY A 168 37.67 6.65 -57.37
C GLY A 168 38.81 7.68 -57.39
N GLN A 169 39.39 8.01 -56.24
CA GLN A 169 40.55 8.89 -56.14
C GLN A 169 41.80 8.30 -56.83
N HIS A 170 42.01 6.99 -56.71
CA HIS A 170 43.12 6.33 -57.40
C HIS A 170 42.99 6.42 -58.94
N PHE A 171 41.76 6.31 -59.47
CA PHE A 171 41.50 6.50 -60.91
C PHE A 171 41.71 7.96 -61.37
N LEU A 172 41.26 8.92 -60.57
CA LEU A 172 41.46 10.35 -60.85
C LEU A 172 42.94 10.76 -60.81
N ASN A 173 43.71 10.22 -59.86
CA ASN A 173 45.14 10.47 -59.79
C ASN A 173 45.90 9.86 -60.97
N ILE A 174 45.47 8.70 -61.50
CA ILE A 174 46.06 8.13 -62.73
C ILE A 174 45.83 9.03 -63.96
N GLN A 175 44.65 9.67 -64.08
CA GLN A 175 44.36 10.57 -65.20
C GLN A 175 45.14 11.89 -65.15
N LEU A 176 45.58 12.35 -63.98
CA LEU A 176 46.36 13.58 -63.83
C LEU A 176 47.85 13.42 -64.16
N PHE A 177 48.37 12.19 -64.31
CA PHE A 177 49.76 11.97 -64.70
C PHE A 177 49.99 11.88 -66.23
N ASP A 178 48.94 11.93 -67.05
CA ASP A 178 49.04 11.84 -68.51
C ASP A 178 48.79 13.18 -69.23
N THR A 179 48.85 14.30 -68.51
CA THR A 179 48.81 15.64 -69.12
C THR A 179 50.02 15.92 -70.02
N ASP A 180 51.14 15.22 -69.82
CA ASP A 180 52.30 15.28 -70.72
C ASP A 180 52.11 14.50 -72.03
N PHE A 181 51.22 13.49 -72.05
CA PHE A 181 50.86 12.77 -73.27
C PHE A 181 49.94 13.61 -74.15
N LEU A 182 48.94 14.29 -73.56
CA LEU A 182 48.02 15.16 -74.30
C LEU A 182 48.72 16.38 -74.95
N ASN A 183 49.72 16.98 -74.29
CA ASN A 183 50.47 18.10 -74.86
C ASN A 183 51.41 17.71 -76.01
N ARG A 184 51.85 16.45 -76.10
CA ARG A 184 52.69 15.98 -77.22
C ARG A 184 51.93 15.72 -78.52
N TYR A 185 50.61 15.53 -78.47
CA TYR A 185 49.82 15.09 -79.62
C TYR A 185 48.71 16.08 -80.05
N LEU A 186 48.50 17.20 -79.34
CA LEU A 186 47.45 18.18 -79.67
C LEU A 186 47.94 19.57 -80.12
N ILE A 187 49.25 19.78 -80.31
CA ILE A 187 49.77 20.98 -80.98
C ILE A 187 50.10 20.60 -82.44
N PRO A 188 49.30 21.01 -83.45
CA PRO A 188 49.62 20.75 -84.83
C PRO A 188 50.86 21.58 -85.22
N LYS A 189 51.89 20.93 -85.77
CA LYS A 189 52.96 21.62 -86.48
C LYS A 189 52.32 22.32 -87.69
N ASN A 190 52.20 23.65 -87.65
CA ASN A 190 51.86 24.45 -88.81
C ASN A 190 52.92 24.23 -89.90
N SER A 191 52.54 23.53 -90.96
CA SER A 191 53.31 23.38 -92.18
C SER A 191 52.98 24.51 -93.15
N LYS A 192 53.94 25.40 -93.34
CA LYS A 192 54.43 25.84 -94.67
C LYS A 192 55.77 26.55 -94.50
#